data_AF-A0A519QJJ9-F1
#
_entry.id   AF-A0A519QJJ9-F1
#
_cell.length_a   1.000
_cell.length_b   1.000
_cell.length_c   1.000
_cell.angle_alpha   90.00
_cell.angle_beta   90.00
_cell.angle_gamma   90.00
#
_symmetry.space_group_name_H-M   'P 1'
#
loop_
_entity.id
_entity.type
_entity.pdbx_description
1 polymer ?
#
loop_
_entity_poly.entity_id
_entity_poly.type
_entity_poly.pdbx_seq_one_letter_code
_entity_poly.pdbx_strand_id
1 'polypeptide(L)'
;YPDNSDSDAKFFEMIEGIFTPFHAVSSLSEHETHLLKRLMHLKFDSDQKIFASIERQILLKILIDYYTLHLDGFRKPKSLDVLKEVFA
;
A
#
# COMPACT_ATOMS: atom_id res chain seq x y z
N TYR A 1 -6.85 20.53 -14.99
CA TYR A 1 -5.88 21.26 -14.13
C TYR A 1 -5.91 20.53 -12.79
N PRO A 2 -4.85 19.83 -12.38
CA PRO A 2 -5.02 18.63 -11.56
C PRO A 2 -5.25 19.02 -10.10
N ASP A 3 -6.32 18.48 -9.55
CA ASP A 3 -6.72 18.70 -8.17
C ASP A 3 -5.86 17.78 -7.27
N ASN A 4 -4.90 18.37 -6.56
CA ASN A 4 -4.01 17.70 -5.61
C ASN A 4 -4.69 17.51 -4.24
N SER A 5 -6.01 17.37 -4.21
CA SER A 5 -6.82 17.59 -3.00
C SER A 5 -6.63 16.56 -1.87
N ASP A 6 -5.87 15.48 -2.08
CA ASP A 6 -5.71 14.42 -1.07
C ASP A 6 -4.28 13.96 -0.79
N SER A 7 -3.26 14.68 -1.28
CA SER A 7 -1.86 14.32 -0.99
C SER A 7 -1.48 14.44 0.50
N ASP A 8 -2.20 15.24 1.28
CA ASP A 8 -1.94 15.45 2.73
C ASP A 8 -2.75 14.56 3.69
N ALA A 9 -3.71 13.78 3.17
CA ALA A 9 -4.50 12.91 4.03
C ALA A 9 -3.61 11.87 4.75
N LYS A 10 -3.76 11.77 6.08
CA LYS A 10 -2.81 11.02 6.93
C LYS A 10 -3.02 9.51 6.89
N PHE A 11 -4.20 9.06 6.51
CA PHE A 11 -4.60 7.67 6.58
C PHE A 11 -5.11 7.18 5.22
N PHE A 12 -4.97 5.89 4.97
CA PHE A 12 -5.58 5.21 3.84
C PHE A 12 -6.64 4.25 4.36
N GLU A 13 -7.88 4.43 3.91
CA GLU A 13 -9.03 3.60 4.26
C GLU A 13 -9.07 2.37 3.34
N MET A 14 -9.03 1.17 3.91
CA MET A 14 -8.80 -0.07 3.17
C MET A 14 -10.06 -0.67 2.53
N ILE A 15 -11.27 -0.25 2.91
CA ILE A 15 -12.53 -0.77 2.36
C ILE A 15 -12.94 0.04 1.13
N GLU A 16 -12.94 1.37 1.26
CA GLU A 16 -13.31 2.31 0.20
C GLU A 16 -12.11 2.63 -0.71
N GLY A 17 -10.88 2.37 -0.25
CA GLY A 17 -9.66 2.58 -1.02
C GLY A 17 -9.30 4.05 -1.22
N ILE A 18 -9.66 4.91 -0.25
CA ILE A 18 -9.43 6.36 -0.32
C ILE A 18 -8.43 6.83 0.73
N PHE A 19 -7.71 7.92 0.43
CA PHE A 19 -6.99 8.63 1.47
C PHE A 19 -7.97 9.50 2.26
N THR A 20 -7.79 9.57 3.58
CA THR A 20 -8.66 10.32 4.48
C THR A 20 -7.86 10.94 5.63
N PRO A 21 -8.25 12.13 6.12
CA PRO A 21 -7.65 12.72 7.32
C PRO A 21 -8.12 12.02 8.61
N PHE A 22 -9.15 11.17 8.55
CA PHE A 22 -9.74 10.50 9.71
C PHE A 22 -9.25 9.06 9.84
N HIS A 23 -8.90 8.64 11.06
CA HIS A 23 -8.49 7.28 11.34
C HIS A 23 -9.72 6.40 11.65
N ALA A 24 -10.08 5.51 10.73
CA ALA A 24 -11.11 4.49 10.93
C ALA A 24 -10.48 3.14 11.36
N VAL A 25 -11.32 2.20 11.77
CA VAL A 25 -10.87 0.85 12.18
C VAL A 25 -10.22 0.08 11.02
N SER A 26 -10.72 0.31 9.81
CA SER A 26 -10.22 -0.24 8.56
C SER A 26 -9.18 0.66 7.88
N SER A 27 -8.75 1.74 8.54
CA SER A 27 -7.65 2.56 8.05
C SER A 27 -6.29 1.95 8.41
N LEU A 28 -5.33 2.12 7.51
CA LEU A 28 -3.91 1.93 7.82
C LEU A 28 -3.44 2.98 8.82
N SER A 29 -2.39 2.65 9.57
CA SER A 29 -1.69 3.65 10.39
C SER A 29 -1.07 4.75 9.52
N GLU A 30 -0.73 5.89 10.13
CA GLU A 30 -0.07 7.00 9.42
C GLU A 30 1.26 6.56 8.81
N HIS A 31 2.01 5.69 9.52
CA HIS A 31 3.26 5.14 9.01
C HIS A 31 3.05 4.24 7.78
N GLU A 32 2.11 3.30 7.85
CA GLU A 32 1.76 2.41 6.74
C GLU A 32 1.23 3.18 5.53
N THR A 33 0.39 4.19 5.78
CA THR A 33 -0.13 5.10 4.76
C THR A 33 1.01 5.86 4.09
N HIS A 34 1.96 6.37 4.86
CA HIS A 34 3.14 7.05 4.31
C HIS A 34 4.02 6.12 3.49
N LEU A 35 4.22 4.87 3.93
CA LEU A 35 4.92 3.85 3.12
C LEU A 35 4.19 3.61 1.80
N LEU A 36 2.87 3.40 1.84
CA LEU A 36 2.05 3.18 0.66
C LEU A 36 2.12 4.37 -0.31
N LYS A 37 2.02 5.60 0.20
CA LYS A 37 2.22 6.81 -0.59
C LYS A 37 3.61 6.84 -1.21
N ARG A 38 4.67 6.57 -0.45
CA ARG A 38 6.04 6.50 -1.01
C ARG A 38 6.16 5.46 -2.11
N LEU A 39 5.49 4.32 -1.98
CA LEU A 39 5.46 3.27 -3.00
C LEU A 39 4.73 3.74 -4.26
N MET A 40 3.58 4.41 -4.12
CA MET A 40 2.80 4.95 -5.26
C MET A 40 3.55 6.05 -6.02
N HIS A 41 4.33 6.88 -5.33
CA HIS A 41 5.16 7.92 -5.95
C HIS A 41 6.48 7.40 -6.50
N LEU A 42 6.81 6.12 -6.26
CA LEU A 42 8.01 5.51 -6.78
C LEU A 42 7.91 5.42 -8.31
N LYS A 43 8.83 6.08 -9.02
CA LYS A 43 8.96 5.88 -10.46
C LYS A 43 9.57 4.49 -10.68
N PHE A 44 9.06 3.74 -11.67
CA PHE A 44 9.56 2.41 -12.05
C PHE A 44 11.08 2.36 -12.32
N ASP A 45 11.71 3.51 -12.55
CA ASP A 45 13.13 3.68 -12.89
C ASP A 45 14.02 4.05 -11.69
N SER A 46 13.47 4.11 -10.47
CA SER A 46 14.28 4.42 -9.28
C SER A 46 14.91 3.16 -8.70
N ASP A 47 16.23 3.20 -8.45
CA ASP A 47 17.00 2.12 -7.81
C ASP A 47 16.21 1.47 -6.67
N GLN A 48 15.99 0.15 -6.76
CA GLN A 48 15.10 -0.65 -5.91
C GLN A 48 15.45 -0.65 -4.41
N LYS A 49 16.45 0.11 -3.93
CA LYS A 49 16.92 0.16 -2.53
C LYS A 49 16.23 1.21 -1.63
N ILE A 50 15.08 1.76 -2.05
CA ILE A 50 14.42 2.86 -1.33
C ILE A 50 13.65 2.38 -0.09
N PHE A 51 13.26 1.10 -0.05
CA PHE A 51 12.56 0.51 1.09
C PHE A 51 13.43 -0.51 1.83
N ALA A 52 13.43 -0.43 3.16
CA ALA A 52 14.04 -1.46 4.00
C ALA A 52 13.29 -2.79 3.89
N SER A 53 13.95 -3.90 4.24
CA SER A 53 13.34 -5.24 4.18
C SER A 53 12.03 -5.33 4.97
N ILE A 54 11.96 -4.65 6.13
CA ILE A 54 10.75 -4.60 6.96
C ILE A 54 9.63 -3.79 6.30
N GLU A 55 9.94 -2.62 5.72
CA GLU A 55 8.97 -1.76 5.03
C GLU A 55 8.36 -2.50 3.82
N ARG A 56 9.17 -3.27 3.08
CA ARG A 56 8.68 -4.10 1.98
C ARG A 56 7.69 -5.16 2.45
N GLN A 57 7.94 -5.81 3.59
CA GLN A 57 7.01 -6.81 4.15
C GLN A 57 5.69 -6.18 4.56
N ILE A 58 5.74 -4.98 5.16
CA ILE A 58 4.55 -4.21 5.52
C ILE A 58 3.76 -3.84 4.26
N LEU A 59 4.42 -3.26 3.26
CA LEU A 59 3.80 -2.89 1.97
C LEU A 59 3.16 -4.08 1.27
N LEU A 60 3.85 -5.22 1.21
CA LEU A 60 3.31 -6.44 0.63
C LEU A 60 2.04 -6.90 1.34
N LYS A 61 2.04 -6.87 2.68
CA LYS A 61 0.86 -7.23 3.46
C LYS A 61 -0.32 -6.29 3.15
N ILE A 62 -0.08 -4.98 3.12
CA ILE A 62 -1.09 -3.98 2.76
C ILE A 62 -1.67 -4.27 1.38
N LEU A 63 -0.84 -4.49 0.37
CA LEU A 63 -1.30 -4.77 -0.99
C LEU A 63 -2.16 -6.04 -1.05
N ILE A 64 -1.72 -7.12 -0.42
CA ILE A 64 -2.47 -8.38 -0.40
C ILE A 64 -3.83 -8.20 0.27
N ASP A 65 -3.86 -7.55 1.43
CA ASP A 65 -5.09 -7.36 2.19
C ASP A 65 -6.04 -6.43 1.42
N TYR A 66 -5.53 -5.36 0.78
CA TYR A 66 -6.32 -4.49 -0.09
C TYR A 66 -6.91 -5.24 -1.29
N TYR A 67 -6.09 -6.00 -2.03
CA TYR A 67 -6.56 -6.79 -3.17
C TYR A 67 -7.54 -7.89 -2.76
N THR A 68 -7.38 -8.48 -1.56
CA THR A 68 -8.33 -9.47 -1.05
C THR A 68 -9.71 -8.85 -0.79
N LEU A 69 -9.77 -7.57 -0.40
CA LEU A 69 -11.03 -6.85 -0.19
C LEU A 69 -11.71 -6.44 -1.50
N HIS A 70 -10.94 -6.11 -2.54
CA HIS A 70 -11.46 -5.50 -3.77
C HIS A 70 -11.58 -6.44 -4.97
N LEU A 71 -10.84 -7.56 -4.98
CA LEU A 71 -10.85 -8.54 -6.07
C LEU A 71 -11.59 -9.81 -5.62
N ASP A 72 -12.82 -9.96 -6.11
CA ASP A 72 -13.58 -11.19 -5.93
C ASP A 72 -12.82 -12.40 -6.49
N GLY A 73 -12.62 -13.40 -5.64
CA GLY A 73 -11.88 -14.61 -6.00
C GLY A 73 -10.35 -14.51 -5.89
N PHE A 74 -9.80 -13.40 -5.38
CA PHE A 74 -8.37 -13.29 -5.11
C PHE A 74 -7.97 -14.28 -4.00
N ARG A 75 -7.23 -15.32 -4.38
CA ARG A 75 -6.68 -16.28 -3.43
C ARG A 75 -5.40 -15.72 -2.85
N LYS A 76 -5.43 -15.40 -1.55
CA LYS A 76 -4.24 -15.02 -0.79
C LYS A 76 -3.11 -16.03 -1.08
N PRO A 77 -1.98 -15.58 -1.64
CA PRO A 77 -0.86 -16.46 -1.90
C PRO A 77 -0.43 -17.13 -0.60
N LYS A 78 -0.18 -18.45 -0.62
CA LYS A 78 0.15 -19.23 0.59
C LYS A 78 1.49 -18.84 1.21
N SER A 79 2.35 -18.10 0.51
CA SER A 79 3.55 -17.50 1.10
C SER A 79 3.72 -16.06 0.65
N LEU A 80 4.27 -15.24 1.55
CA LEU A 80 4.77 -13.90 1.23
C LEU A 80 5.97 -13.97 0.27
N ASP A 81 6.64 -15.12 0.18
CA ASP A 81 7.82 -15.32 -0.67
C ASP A 81 7.48 -15.36 -2.16
N VAL A 82 6.30 -15.86 -2.55
CA VAL A 82 5.85 -15.80 -3.97
C VAL A 82 5.62 -14.35 -4.42
N LEU A 83 5.14 -13.47 -3.54
CA LEU A 83 5.00 -12.05 -3.88
C LEU A 83 6.36 -11.36 -4.01
N LYS A 84 7.37 -11.75 -3.23
CA LYS A 84 8.71 -11.16 -3.33
C LYS A 84 9.31 -11.37 -4.72
N GLU A 85 9.01 -12.47 -5.42
CA GLU A 85 9.46 -12.70 -6.79
C GLU A 85 8.84 -11.75 -7.83
N VAL A 86 7.63 -11.25 -7.58
CA VAL A 86 6.97 -10.29 -8.50
C VAL A 86 7.56 -8.89 -8.39
N PHE A 87 8.15 -8.57 -7.23
CA PHE A 87 8.80 -7.27 -6.96
C PHE A 87 10.34 -7.36 -6.93
N ALA A 88 10.92 -8.48 -7.38
CA ALA A 88 12.36 -8.67 -7.50
C ALA A 88 12.88 -8.06 -8.81
#